data_AF-A0A522JQC9-F1
#
_entry.id   AF-A0A522JQC9-F1
#
_cell.length_a   1.000
_cell.length_b   1.000
_cell.length_c   1.000
_cell.angle_alpha   90.00
_cell.angle_beta   90.00
_cell.angle_gamma   90.00
#
_symmetry.space_group_name_H-M   'P 1'
#
loop_
_entity.id
_entity.type
_entity.pdbx_description
1 polymer ?
#
loop_
_entity_poly.entity_id
_entity_poly.type
_entity_poly.pdbx_seq_one_letter_code
_entity_poly.pdbx_strand_id
1 'polypeptide(L)'
;MSLITEGVVMKKTPLKRMTCALALGLAAWGMSLARAADVRVCMFPGSPSVALDTQVVSAVLQHIGMRAVAMPHAIREGDDDGISLGALGGILKNKCDIVAGFPRSNVADAVHDGVLLSRPYLRTGYAAFRRQDAGAKRDKAGRLAVTYGSPAQLIAVREKGALLNFEVTTEDTVAAVASGKAQRGIAWYPAIVAYQHEHPQVRFKVRAVASDYGHWDLVMMFGQRNAALRKRFDAELEQMAATGALARLTETWRIAAGNAKTSTASDARDAGPDRVIASHAFAALDRSAHFVGNRKPSLLRVAAAAGQADIMGPSFTQAQALHGHDVYAANCAKCHGAQLQGNVGPALQGPAFAPATGSSLTLSGIFNYMQSNMPADQPGKLKAQDYADVMAFLLMRNGYQSGTSKLTAAKALKSQALLESHAAM
;
A
#
# COMPACT_ATOMS: atom_id res chain seq x y z
N MET A 1 -58.88 -79.08 -25.16
CA MET A 1 -59.21 -78.16 -26.27
C MET A 1 -57.92 -77.91 -27.06
N SER A 2 -57.67 -78.51 -28.23
CA SER A 2 -58.33 -78.28 -29.54
C SER A 2 -58.49 -76.79 -29.83
N LEU A 3 -58.10 -76.18 -30.95
CA LEU A 3 -57.65 -76.56 -32.30
C LEU A 3 -57.09 -75.24 -32.89
N ILE A 4 -55.90 -75.22 -33.51
CA ILE A 4 -55.68 -75.18 -34.97
C ILE A 4 -55.88 -73.80 -35.64
N THR A 5 -54.74 -73.33 -36.17
CA THR A 5 -54.44 -72.44 -37.30
C THR A 5 -55.14 -72.78 -38.62
N GLU A 6 -55.40 -71.80 -39.50
CA GLU A 6 -55.31 -71.89 -40.98
C GLU A 6 -55.68 -70.53 -41.60
N GLY A 7 -55.16 -70.01 -42.70
CA GLY A 7 -54.13 -70.38 -43.70
C GLY A 7 -53.72 -69.05 -44.39
N VAL A 8 -52.75 -68.91 -45.30
CA VAL A 8 -52.56 -69.55 -46.61
C VAL A 8 -51.25 -68.93 -47.16
N VAL A 9 -50.15 -69.69 -47.33
CA VAL A 9 -49.62 -70.32 -48.58
C VAL A 9 -48.76 -69.40 -49.45
N MET A 10 -47.47 -69.79 -49.53
CA MET A 10 -46.50 -69.74 -50.65
C MET A 10 -46.12 -68.36 -51.24
N LYS A 11 -44.84 -68.07 -51.55
CA LYS A 11 -43.92 -68.86 -52.39
C LYS A 11 -42.46 -68.53 -52.05
N LYS A 12 -41.63 -69.58 -51.97
CA LYS A 12 -40.16 -69.47 -52.03
C LYS A 12 -39.75 -69.26 -53.49
N THR A 13 -39.03 -68.18 -53.76
CA THR A 13 -38.13 -68.06 -54.92
C THR A 13 -36.72 -67.77 -54.40
N PRO A 14 -35.70 -68.51 -54.86
CA PRO A 14 -34.32 -68.26 -54.47
C PRO A 14 -33.74 -67.22 -55.42
N LEU A 15 -32.87 -66.32 -54.95
CA LEU A 15 -31.55 -66.12 -55.55
C LEU A 15 -30.77 -64.97 -54.92
N LYS A 16 -29.47 -65.24 -54.82
CA LYS A 16 -28.33 -64.31 -54.80
C LYS A 16 -28.12 -63.50 -53.53
N ARG A 17 -27.18 -64.04 -52.74
CA ARG A 17 -26.32 -63.31 -51.81
C ARG A 17 -25.72 -62.09 -52.55
N MET A 18 -26.24 -60.90 -52.27
CA MET A 18 -25.49 -59.64 -52.41
C MET A 18 -24.99 -59.28 -51.02
N THR A 19 -23.68 -59.40 -50.83
CA THR A 19 -22.96 -58.82 -49.68
C THR A 19 -23.16 -57.31 -49.70
N CYS A 20 -24.04 -56.82 -48.82
CA CYS A 20 -24.22 -55.40 -48.58
C CYS A 20 -23.07 -54.94 -47.67
N ALA A 21 -22.04 -54.31 -48.25
CA ALA A 21 -21.05 -53.57 -47.49
C ALA A 21 -21.72 -52.28 -46.98
N LEU A 22 -22.23 -52.33 -45.75
CA LEU A 22 -22.63 -51.14 -45.00
C LEU A 22 -21.37 -50.34 -44.66
N ALA A 23 -21.02 -49.41 -45.53
CA ALA A 23 -20.15 -48.29 -45.16
C ALA A 23 -20.96 -47.37 -44.23
N LEU A 24 -20.92 -47.66 -42.93
CA LEU A 24 -21.27 -46.70 -41.90
C LEU A 24 -20.25 -45.55 -41.97
N GLY A 25 -20.58 -44.53 -42.76
CA GLY A 25 -19.92 -43.24 -42.69
C GLY A 25 -20.21 -42.59 -41.34
N LEU A 26 -19.43 -42.96 -40.32
CA LEU A 26 -19.25 -42.15 -39.12
C LEU A 26 -18.55 -40.87 -39.57
N ALA A 27 -19.34 -39.88 -39.99
CA ALA A 27 -18.89 -38.51 -39.99
C ALA A 27 -18.68 -38.12 -38.51
N ALA A 28 -17.50 -38.42 -38.00
CA ALA A 28 -17.01 -37.88 -36.76
C ALA A 28 -16.88 -36.37 -36.98
N TRP A 29 -17.94 -35.63 -36.68
CA TRP A 29 -17.86 -34.21 -36.38
C TRP A 29 -16.99 -34.11 -35.13
N GLY A 30 -15.67 -34.04 -35.34
CA GLY A 30 -14.73 -33.67 -34.32
C GLY A 30 -15.08 -32.25 -33.89
N MET A 31 -15.94 -32.13 -32.89
CA MET A 31 -16.04 -30.90 -32.09
C MET A 31 -14.68 -30.76 -31.42
N SER A 32 -13.75 -30.11 -32.10
CA SER A 32 -12.51 -29.65 -31.52
C SER A 32 -12.93 -28.67 -30.43
N LEU A 33 -12.96 -29.14 -29.18
CA LEU A 33 -13.12 -28.29 -28.01
C LEU A 33 -11.91 -27.35 -28.04
N ALA A 34 -12.10 -26.15 -28.60
CA ALA A 34 -11.10 -25.11 -28.60
C ALA A 34 -10.69 -24.89 -27.14
N ARG A 35 -9.46 -25.27 -26.80
CA ARG A 35 -8.93 -25.11 -25.45
C ARG A 35 -8.92 -23.61 -25.14
N ALA A 36 -9.66 -23.20 -24.11
CA ALA A 36 -9.68 -21.81 -23.65
C ALA A 36 -8.24 -21.32 -23.45
N ALA A 37 -7.91 -20.17 -24.03
CA ALA A 37 -6.57 -19.62 -23.89
C ALA A 37 -6.35 -19.20 -22.43
N ASP A 38 -5.22 -19.62 -21.87
CA ASP A 38 -4.85 -19.32 -20.49
C ASP A 38 -4.22 -17.92 -20.42
N VAL A 39 -4.69 -17.10 -19.47
CA VAL A 39 -4.21 -15.75 -19.22
C VAL A 39 -3.63 -15.69 -17.81
N ARG A 40 -2.36 -15.32 -17.69
CA ARG A 40 -1.67 -15.24 -16.40
C ARG A 40 -2.06 -13.95 -15.68
N VAL A 41 -2.64 -14.07 -14.49
CA VAL A 41 -3.12 -12.95 -13.69
C VAL A 41 -2.33 -12.84 -12.41
N CYS A 42 -1.83 -11.65 -12.14
CA CYS A 42 -1.09 -11.31 -10.93
C CYS A 42 -1.89 -10.34 -10.07
N MET A 43 -1.73 -10.47 -8.76
CA MET A 43 -2.37 -9.64 -7.74
C MET A 43 -1.30 -9.12 -6.80
N PHE A 44 -1.53 -7.95 -6.21
CA PHE A 44 -0.66 -7.42 -5.17
C PHE A 44 -0.81 -8.27 -3.90
N PRO A 45 0.31 -8.72 -3.29
CA PRO A 45 0.28 -9.38 -1.99
C PRO A 45 -0.42 -8.49 -0.96
N GLY A 46 -1.25 -9.09 -0.11
CA GLY A 46 -1.99 -8.36 0.93
C GLY A 46 -3.10 -7.43 0.41
N SER A 47 -3.38 -7.39 -0.90
CA SER A 47 -4.45 -6.52 -1.42
C SER A 47 -5.81 -6.89 -0.81
N PRO A 48 -6.50 -5.94 -0.14
CA PRO A 48 -7.80 -6.22 0.47
C PRO A 48 -8.91 -6.46 -0.56
N SER A 49 -8.72 -6.06 -1.82
CA SER A 49 -9.68 -6.32 -2.91
C SER A 49 -9.42 -7.63 -3.65
N VAL A 50 -8.43 -8.44 -3.28
CA VAL A 50 -8.01 -9.63 -4.05
C VAL A 50 -9.17 -10.58 -4.38
N ALA A 51 -10.11 -10.75 -3.46
CA ALA A 51 -11.29 -11.58 -3.65
C ALA A 51 -12.23 -11.03 -4.74
N LEU A 52 -12.45 -9.70 -4.77
CA LEU A 52 -13.21 -9.04 -5.83
C LEU A 52 -12.45 -9.09 -7.16
N ASP A 53 -11.18 -8.73 -7.14
CA ASP A 53 -10.35 -8.60 -8.35
C ASP A 53 -10.28 -9.93 -9.09
N THR A 54 -10.15 -11.03 -8.33
CA THR A 54 -10.19 -12.41 -8.85
C THR A 54 -11.54 -12.77 -9.47
N GLN A 55 -12.66 -12.36 -8.84
CA GLN A 55 -13.99 -12.62 -9.37
C GLN A 55 -14.23 -11.86 -10.68
N VAL A 56 -13.89 -10.57 -10.71
CA VAL A 56 -14.08 -9.72 -11.89
C VAL A 56 -13.22 -10.22 -13.06
N VAL A 57 -11.92 -10.44 -12.86
CA VAL A 57 -11.04 -10.89 -13.94
C VAL A 57 -11.43 -12.27 -14.47
N SER A 58 -11.86 -13.18 -13.59
CA SER A 58 -12.29 -14.52 -14.01
C SER A 58 -13.61 -14.46 -14.80
N ALA A 59 -14.58 -13.68 -14.35
CA ALA A 59 -15.85 -13.51 -15.04
C ALA A 59 -15.67 -12.93 -16.45
N VAL A 60 -14.89 -11.85 -16.56
CA VAL A 60 -14.60 -11.20 -17.85
C VAL A 60 -13.87 -12.17 -18.79
N LEU A 61 -12.80 -12.82 -18.31
CA LEU A 61 -12.02 -13.75 -19.15
C LEU A 61 -12.88 -14.94 -19.61
N GLN A 62 -13.73 -15.49 -18.74
CA GLN A 62 -14.63 -16.58 -19.07
C GLN A 62 -15.62 -16.20 -20.18
N HIS A 63 -16.22 -15.00 -20.13
CA HIS A 63 -17.14 -14.51 -21.16
C HIS A 63 -16.47 -14.33 -22.53
N ILE A 64 -15.18 -13.97 -22.55
CA ILE A 64 -14.41 -13.84 -23.79
C ILE A 64 -13.71 -15.15 -24.22
N GLY A 65 -14.07 -16.29 -23.62
CA GLY A 65 -13.56 -17.62 -24.00
C GLY A 65 -12.11 -17.91 -23.54
N MET A 66 -11.70 -17.29 -22.45
CA MET A 66 -10.36 -17.42 -21.86
C MET A 66 -10.45 -17.88 -20.40
N ARG A 67 -9.33 -18.35 -19.85
CA ARG A 67 -9.25 -18.80 -18.46
C ARG A 67 -8.21 -18.01 -17.69
N ALA A 68 -8.60 -17.45 -16.55
CA ALA A 68 -7.67 -16.84 -15.62
C ALA A 68 -6.79 -17.91 -14.94
N VAL A 69 -5.48 -17.70 -14.93
CA VAL A 69 -4.52 -18.52 -14.18
C VAL A 69 -3.80 -17.61 -13.20
N ALA A 70 -4.05 -17.79 -11.91
CA ALA A 70 -3.40 -17.02 -10.87
C ALA A 70 -1.90 -17.34 -10.82
N MET A 71 -1.08 -16.29 -10.73
CA MET A 71 0.38 -16.39 -10.58
C MET A 71 0.77 -15.89 -9.18
N PRO A 72 0.62 -16.74 -8.15
CA PRO A 72 1.00 -16.36 -6.79
C PRO A 72 2.49 -15.99 -6.73
N HIS A 73 2.83 -15.02 -5.89
CA HIS A 73 4.21 -14.59 -5.64
C HIS A 73 4.97 -14.01 -6.85
N ALA A 74 4.27 -13.76 -7.96
CA ALA A 74 4.87 -13.08 -9.13
C ALA A 74 5.27 -11.63 -8.80
N ILE A 75 4.44 -10.99 -7.98
CA ILE A 75 4.67 -9.70 -7.35
C ILE A 75 5.17 -9.99 -5.93
N ARG A 76 6.35 -9.46 -5.57
CA ARG A 76 6.87 -9.53 -4.20
C ARG A 76 6.25 -8.43 -3.36
N GLU A 77 6.16 -8.63 -2.05
CA GLU A 77 5.93 -7.53 -1.12
C GLU A 77 7.01 -6.46 -1.36
N GLY A 78 6.56 -5.22 -1.58
CA GLY A 78 7.46 -4.08 -1.76
C GLY A 78 8.14 -3.73 -0.45
N ASP A 79 9.24 -3.00 -0.54
CA ASP A 79 9.77 -2.21 0.57
C ASP A 79 8.83 -1.01 0.85
N ASP A 80 9.17 -0.20 1.85
CA ASP A 80 8.36 0.95 2.31
C ASP A 80 8.01 1.94 1.17
N ASP A 81 8.72 1.90 0.04
CA ASP A 81 8.55 2.76 -1.14
C ASP A 81 7.52 2.22 -2.16
N GLY A 82 6.99 1.02 -1.95
CA GLY A 82 6.05 0.37 -2.86
C GLY A 82 6.69 -0.14 -4.16
N ILE A 83 5.86 -0.62 -5.09
CA ILE A 83 6.36 -1.22 -6.34
C ILE A 83 6.47 -0.14 -7.41
N SER A 84 7.70 0.09 -7.91
CA SER A 84 7.92 1.04 -9.00
C SER A 84 7.16 0.64 -10.28
N LEU A 85 6.69 1.64 -11.03
CA LEU A 85 6.00 1.41 -12.30
C LEU A 85 6.87 0.67 -13.33
N GLY A 86 8.20 0.88 -13.28
CA GLY A 86 9.16 0.11 -14.09
C GLY A 86 9.21 -1.37 -13.72
N ALA A 87 9.16 -1.70 -12.42
CA ALA A 87 9.07 -3.08 -11.97
C ALA A 87 7.75 -3.74 -12.42
N LEU A 88 6.62 -2.99 -12.36
CA LEU A 88 5.34 -3.45 -12.89
C LEU A 88 5.37 -3.70 -14.40
N GLY A 89 6.03 -2.84 -15.17
CA GLY A 89 6.27 -3.05 -16.59
C GLY A 89 7.06 -4.35 -16.87
N GLY A 90 8.10 -4.61 -16.08
CA GLY A 90 8.86 -5.87 -16.14
C GLY A 90 8.02 -7.11 -15.80
N ILE A 91 7.15 -7.01 -14.80
CA ILE A 91 6.21 -8.08 -14.39
C ILE A 91 5.23 -8.38 -15.53
N LEU A 92 4.62 -7.36 -16.14
CA LEU A 92 3.71 -7.50 -17.29
C LEU A 92 4.40 -7.97 -18.57
N LYS A 93 5.73 -7.76 -18.69
CA LYS A 93 6.52 -8.29 -19.79
C LYS A 93 6.83 -9.78 -19.60
N ASN A 94 7.13 -10.23 -18.40
CA ASN A 94 7.74 -11.54 -18.20
C ASN A 94 6.84 -12.56 -17.46
N LYS A 95 6.13 -12.12 -16.42
CA LYS A 95 5.46 -13.01 -15.47
C LYS A 95 3.95 -13.11 -15.68
N CYS A 96 3.33 -12.00 -16.04
CA CYS A 96 1.88 -11.86 -16.05
C CYS A 96 1.40 -11.28 -17.38
N ASP A 97 0.15 -11.57 -17.73
CA ASP A 97 -0.54 -10.94 -18.84
C ASP A 97 -1.44 -9.81 -18.36
N ILE A 98 -1.96 -9.94 -17.13
CA ILE A 98 -2.77 -8.95 -16.40
C ILE A 98 -2.22 -8.79 -14.98
N VAL A 99 -2.13 -7.55 -14.48
CA VAL A 99 -2.10 -7.25 -13.04
C VAL A 99 -3.44 -6.67 -12.67
N ALA A 100 -4.15 -7.30 -11.74
CA ALA A 100 -5.50 -6.93 -11.35
C ALA A 100 -5.52 -6.20 -10.00
N GLY A 101 -6.54 -5.37 -9.77
CA GLY A 101 -6.65 -4.61 -8.52
C GLY A 101 -5.80 -3.33 -8.47
N PHE A 102 -5.41 -2.73 -9.61
CA PHE A 102 -4.57 -1.55 -9.56
C PHE A 102 -5.40 -0.29 -9.25
N PRO A 103 -5.08 0.45 -8.17
CA PRO A 103 -5.80 1.67 -7.81
C PRO A 103 -5.35 2.85 -8.67
N ARG A 104 -6.32 3.65 -9.13
CA ARG A 104 -6.11 4.87 -9.93
C ARG A 104 -6.83 6.06 -9.30
N SER A 105 -6.19 7.21 -9.29
CA SER A 105 -6.77 8.48 -8.87
C SER A 105 -6.21 9.65 -9.67
N ASN A 106 -7.09 10.59 -10.04
CA ASN A 106 -6.72 11.79 -10.79
C ASN A 106 -5.66 12.68 -10.11
N VAL A 107 -5.46 12.56 -8.80
CA VAL A 107 -4.49 13.37 -8.03
C VAL A 107 -3.22 12.64 -7.63
N ALA A 108 -3.16 11.31 -7.82
CA ALA A 108 -2.06 10.47 -7.35
C ALA A 108 -1.48 9.52 -8.42
N ASP A 109 -2.02 9.56 -9.64
CA ASP A 109 -1.54 8.72 -10.73
C ASP A 109 -0.19 9.18 -11.27
N ALA A 110 0.81 8.31 -11.18
CA ALA A 110 2.00 8.39 -12.04
C ALA A 110 1.71 7.62 -13.34
N VAL A 111 1.69 8.34 -14.47
CA VAL A 111 1.54 7.73 -15.81
C VAL A 111 2.91 7.29 -16.29
N HIS A 112 3.04 6.03 -16.71
CA HIS A 112 4.31 5.50 -17.23
C HIS A 112 4.10 4.86 -18.61
N ASP A 113 5.06 5.09 -19.49
CA ASP A 113 5.12 4.49 -20.82
C ASP A 113 5.21 2.96 -20.73
N GLY A 114 4.43 2.24 -21.54
CA GLY A 114 4.58 0.77 -21.64
C GLY A 114 3.60 -0.07 -20.81
N VAL A 115 2.64 0.54 -20.11
CA VAL A 115 1.48 -0.16 -19.54
C VAL A 115 0.17 0.35 -20.14
N LEU A 116 -0.81 -0.54 -20.27
CA LEU A 116 -2.15 -0.23 -20.73
C LEU A 116 -3.13 -0.52 -19.59
N LEU A 117 -4.13 0.32 -19.40
CA LEU A 117 -5.15 0.11 -18.38
C LEU A 117 -6.48 -0.25 -19.02
N SER A 118 -7.26 -1.08 -18.33
CA SER A 118 -8.67 -1.26 -18.66
C SER A 118 -9.51 -0.04 -18.28
N ARG A 119 -10.77 -0.06 -18.72
CA ARG A 119 -11.83 0.68 -18.05
C ARG A 119 -11.92 0.30 -16.56
N PRO A 120 -12.37 1.23 -15.71
CA PRO A 120 -12.56 0.94 -14.30
C PRO A 120 -13.70 -0.05 -14.10
N TYR A 121 -13.49 -1.06 -13.26
CA TYR A 121 -14.52 -2.04 -12.92
C TYR A 121 -15.16 -1.76 -11.56
N LEU A 122 -14.49 -1.00 -10.69
CA LEU A 122 -15.02 -0.53 -9.41
C LEU A 122 -14.66 0.93 -9.19
N ARG A 123 -15.65 1.74 -8.83
CA ARG A 123 -15.44 3.05 -8.21
C ARG A 123 -15.47 2.91 -6.70
N THR A 124 -14.38 3.29 -6.05
CA THR A 124 -14.18 3.16 -4.60
C THR A 124 -13.38 4.35 -4.07
N GLY A 125 -12.70 4.19 -2.94
CA GLY A 125 -11.88 5.25 -2.40
C GLY A 125 -11.56 5.12 -0.93
N TYR A 126 -11.11 6.23 -0.36
CA TYR A 126 -10.99 6.36 1.08
C TYR A 126 -12.33 6.75 1.68
N ALA A 127 -12.68 6.09 2.78
CA ALA A 127 -13.97 6.28 3.43
C ALA A 127 -13.79 6.59 4.92
N ALA A 128 -14.60 7.51 5.43
CA ALA A 128 -14.70 7.77 6.86
C ALA A 128 -15.63 6.73 7.48
N PHE A 129 -15.19 6.09 8.56
CA PHE A 129 -15.93 5.00 9.19
C PHE A 129 -15.83 5.04 10.72
N ARG A 130 -16.80 4.39 11.35
CA ARG A 130 -16.88 4.18 12.80
C ARG A 130 -17.69 2.93 13.07
N ARG A 131 -17.51 2.32 14.23
CA ARG A 131 -18.36 1.22 14.68
C ARG A 131 -19.85 1.60 14.68
N GLN A 132 -20.69 0.69 14.21
CA GLN A 132 -22.14 0.90 14.12
C GLN A 132 -22.80 0.99 15.50
N ASP A 133 -22.29 0.21 16.45
CA ASP A 133 -22.72 0.09 17.83
C ASP A 133 -22.02 1.08 18.78
N ALA A 134 -21.09 1.91 18.28
CA ALA A 134 -20.52 3.00 19.07
C ALA A 134 -21.65 3.94 19.50
N GLY A 135 -21.85 4.06 20.82
CA GLY A 135 -22.89 4.88 21.43
C GLY A 135 -22.93 6.29 20.84
N ALA A 136 -24.12 6.87 20.73
CA ALA A 136 -24.38 8.14 20.03
C ALA A 136 -23.70 9.38 20.62
N LYS A 137 -22.83 9.24 21.64
CA LYS A 137 -22.00 10.34 22.12
C LYS A 137 -21.06 10.75 20.99
N ARG A 138 -21.46 11.82 20.30
CA ARG A 138 -20.64 12.57 19.34
C ARG A 138 -19.41 13.10 20.07
N ASP A 139 -18.39 12.27 20.20
CA ASP A 139 -17.10 12.77 20.63
C ASP A 139 -16.50 13.53 19.44
N LYS A 140 -16.74 14.85 19.40
CA LYS A 140 -16.29 15.71 18.29
C LYS A 140 -14.77 15.59 18.08
N ALA A 141 -14.02 15.28 19.14
CA ALA A 141 -12.56 15.17 19.14
C ALA A 141 -12.02 13.72 19.23
N GLY A 142 -12.88 12.69 19.19
CA GLY A 142 -12.44 11.31 19.33
C GLY A 142 -11.30 10.95 18.36
N ARG A 143 -10.36 10.11 18.80
CA ARG A 143 -9.17 9.70 18.05
C ARG A 143 -9.55 9.22 16.66
N LEU A 144 -8.87 9.78 15.66
CA LEU A 144 -9.01 9.47 14.25
C LEU A 144 -7.86 8.57 13.82
N ALA A 145 -8.15 7.29 13.62
CA ALA A 145 -7.18 6.34 13.08
C ALA A 145 -6.99 6.55 11.58
N VAL A 146 -5.73 6.65 11.15
CA VAL A 146 -5.35 6.65 9.73
C VAL A 146 -4.02 5.92 9.53
N THR A 147 -3.82 5.37 8.35
CA THR A 147 -2.54 4.76 7.96
C THR A 147 -1.53 5.86 7.64
N TYR A 148 -0.35 5.79 8.25
CA TYR A 148 0.76 6.70 7.94
C TYR A 148 1.21 6.56 6.47
N GLY A 149 1.64 7.66 5.85
CA GLY A 149 2.10 7.66 4.46
C GLY A 149 1.00 7.43 3.42
N SER A 150 -0.26 7.39 3.83
CA SER A 150 -1.39 7.12 2.92
C SER A 150 -2.20 8.37 2.58
N PRO A 151 -3.00 8.36 1.50
CA PRO A 151 -4.01 9.38 1.25
C PRO A 151 -4.95 9.65 2.44
N ALA A 152 -5.21 8.65 3.31
CA ALA A 152 -5.99 8.86 4.53
C ALA A 152 -5.35 9.91 5.45
N GLN A 153 -4.02 9.93 5.56
CA GLN A 153 -3.30 10.96 6.32
C GLN A 153 -3.52 12.34 5.70
N LEU A 154 -3.39 12.48 4.38
CA LEU A 154 -3.60 13.75 3.67
C LEU A 154 -5.03 14.29 3.85
N ILE A 155 -6.01 13.40 3.90
CA ILE A 155 -7.41 13.75 4.19
C ILE A 155 -7.54 14.19 5.66
N ALA A 156 -6.98 13.40 6.59
CA ALA A 156 -7.14 13.61 8.03
C ALA A 156 -6.47 14.89 8.55
N VAL A 157 -5.29 15.27 8.04
CA VAL A 157 -4.61 16.51 8.47
C VAL A 157 -5.39 17.78 8.10
N ARG A 158 -6.34 17.70 7.18
CA ARG A 158 -7.25 18.80 6.84
C ARG A 158 -8.47 18.88 7.77
N GLU A 159 -8.75 17.84 8.57
CA GLU A 159 -9.83 17.87 9.56
C GLU A 159 -9.42 18.70 10.78
N LYS A 160 -10.08 19.85 10.97
CA LYS A 160 -9.84 20.72 12.13
C LYS A 160 -10.15 20.00 13.44
N GLY A 161 -9.18 19.98 14.36
CA GLY A 161 -9.34 19.46 15.72
C GLY A 161 -9.38 17.93 15.83
N ALA A 162 -8.96 17.20 14.79
CA ALA A 162 -8.81 15.76 14.88
C ALA A 162 -7.58 15.38 15.72
N LEU A 163 -7.76 14.49 16.70
CA LEU A 163 -6.65 13.84 17.39
C LEU A 163 -6.19 12.64 16.56
N LEU A 164 -5.10 12.78 15.84
CA LEU A 164 -4.60 11.75 14.95
C LEU A 164 -4.03 10.56 15.74
N ASN A 165 -4.27 9.37 15.22
CA ASN A 165 -3.68 8.12 15.68
C ASN A 165 -3.18 7.37 14.44
N PHE A 166 -1.87 7.40 14.21
CA PHE A 166 -1.29 6.75 13.04
C PHE A 166 -1.08 5.26 13.30
N GLU A 167 -1.55 4.44 12.38
CA GLU A 167 -1.23 3.02 12.31
C GLU A 167 -0.31 2.75 11.11
N VAL A 168 0.39 1.62 11.14
CA VAL A 168 1.35 1.23 10.10
C VAL A 168 0.63 0.72 8.85
N THR A 169 -0.39 -0.12 9.03
CA THR A 169 -1.14 -0.74 7.93
C THR A 169 -2.58 -0.24 7.88
N THR A 170 -3.27 -0.48 6.76
CA THR A 170 -4.69 -0.14 6.65
C THR A 170 -5.53 -1.10 7.49
N GLU A 171 -5.11 -2.35 7.57
CA GLU A 171 -5.70 -3.41 8.37
C GLU A 171 -5.68 -3.03 9.86
N ASP A 172 -4.53 -2.56 10.37
CA ASP A 172 -4.39 -2.04 11.74
C ASP A 172 -5.27 -0.81 11.98
N THR A 173 -5.42 0.04 10.96
CA THR A 173 -6.32 1.21 11.02
C THR A 173 -7.77 0.78 11.23
N VAL A 174 -8.23 -0.24 10.51
CA VAL A 174 -9.58 -0.79 10.67
C VAL A 174 -9.73 -1.49 12.03
N ALA A 175 -8.72 -2.27 12.44
CA ALA A 175 -8.69 -2.96 13.73
C ALA A 175 -8.69 -1.98 14.93
N ALA A 176 -8.01 -0.84 14.83
CA ALA A 176 -8.01 0.20 15.85
C ALA A 176 -9.41 0.78 16.08
N VAL A 177 -10.19 0.94 15.02
CA VAL A 177 -11.60 1.39 15.14
C VAL A 177 -12.50 0.26 15.64
N ALA A 178 -12.29 -0.98 15.17
CA ALA A 178 -13.05 -2.15 15.60
C ALA A 178 -12.89 -2.43 17.11
N SER A 179 -11.68 -2.32 17.64
CA SER A 179 -11.36 -2.53 19.05
C SER A 179 -11.74 -1.34 19.96
N GLY A 180 -12.02 -0.16 19.38
CA GLY A 180 -12.28 1.07 20.13
C GLY A 180 -11.02 1.82 20.58
N LYS A 181 -9.82 1.38 20.17
CA LYS A 181 -8.56 2.15 20.32
C LYS A 181 -8.71 3.55 19.70
N ALA A 182 -9.40 3.63 18.57
CA ALA A 182 -9.87 4.87 17.94
C ALA A 182 -11.39 4.90 17.80
N GLN A 183 -12.00 6.09 17.91
CA GLN A 183 -13.45 6.26 17.83
C GLN A 183 -13.95 6.27 16.38
N ARG A 184 -13.09 6.68 15.46
CA ARG A 184 -13.36 6.76 14.02
C ARG A 184 -12.07 6.58 13.23
N GLY A 185 -12.20 6.29 11.95
CA GLY A 185 -11.06 6.19 11.04
C GLY A 185 -11.36 6.71 9.65
N ILE A 186 -10.31 6.93 8.88
CA ILE A 186 -10.35 7.05 7.43
C ILE A 186 -9.42 5.98 6.87
N ALA A 187 -9.95 5.12 6.00
CA ALA A 187 -9.20 4.00 5.45
C ALA A 187 -9.62 3.70 4.01
N TRP A 188 -8.79 2.94 3.30
CA TRP A 188 -9.12 2.39 1.99
C TRP A 188 -10.35 1.48 2.12
N TYR A 189 -11.43 1.81 1.42
CA TYR A 189 -12.72 1.14 1.62
C TYR A 189 -12.70 -0.38 1.39
N PRO A 190 -12.00 -0.92 0.37
CA PRO A 190 -11.81 -2.36 0.23
C PRO A 190 -11.24 -3.04 1.47
N ALA A 191 -10.36 -2.39 2.25
CA ALA A 191 -9.84 -2.93 3.51
C ALA A 191 -10.92 -3.01 4.60
N ILE A 192 -11.83 -2.03 4.65
CA ILE A 192 -12.99 -2.08 5.55
C ILE A 192 -13.88 -3.26 5.19
N VAL A 193 -14.15 -3.47 3.90
CA VAL A 193 -14.97 -4.58 3.40
C VAL A 193 -14.30 -5.93 3.73
N ALA A 194 -13.01 -6.08 3.41
CA ALA A 194 -12.23 -7.29 3.73
C ALA A 194 -12.26 -7.62 5.23
N TYR A 195 -12.01 -6.63 6.09
CA TYR A 195 -12.07 -6.80 7.54
C TYR A 195 -13.46 -7.27 8.01
N GLN A 196 -14.55 -6.73 7.46
CA GLN A 196 -15.90 -7.15 7.81
C GLN A 196 -16.25 -8.56 7.33
N HIS A 197 -15.63 -9.04 6.26
CA HIS A 197 -15.77 -10.43 5.82
C HIS A 197 -15.09 -11.41 6.79
N GLU A 198 -13.90 -11.04 7.30
CA GLU A 198 -13.16 -11.84 8.29
C GLU A 198 -13.75 -11.72 9.71
N HIS A 199 -14.46 -10.63 9.99
CA HIS A 199 -15.06 -10.33 11.29
C HIS A 199 -16.56 -10.00 11.15
N PRO A 200 -17.42 -10.99 10.86
CA PRO A 200 -18.85 -10.76 10.55
C PRO A 200 -19.66 -10.13 11.70
N GLN A 201 -19.16 -10.23 12.93
CA GLN A 201 -19.71 -9.59 14.12
C GLN A 201 -19.44 -8.07 14.18
N VAL A 202 -18.45 -7.57 13.44
CA VAL A 202 -18.08 -6.16 13.41
C VAL A 202 -18.81 -5.46 12.26
N ARG A 203 -19.56 -4.41 12.60
CA ARG A 203 -20.24 -3.56 11.61
C ARG A 203 -19.80 -2.12 11.73
N PHE A 204 -19.56 -1.50 10.58
CA PHE A 204 -19.19 -0.09 10.49
C PHE A 204 -20.28 0.74 9.83
N LYS A 205 -20.47 1.97 10.31
CA LYS A 205 -21.13 3.04 9.56
C LYS A 205 -20.06 3.72 8.71
N VAL A 206 -20.20 3.64 7.40
CA VAL A 206 -19.22 4.14 6.43
C VAL A 206 -19.83 5.29 5.61
N ARG A 207 -19.02 6.29 5.26
CA ARG A 207 -19.36 7.32 4.26
C ARG A 207 -18.16 7.64 3.38
N ALA A 208 -18.42 8.13 2.17
CA ALA A 208 -17.40 8.75 1.35
C ALA A 208 -16.85 10.02 2.04
N VAL A 209 -15.53 10.22 1.98
CA VAL A 209 -14.89 11.47 2.39
C VAL A 209 -15.06 12.53 1.31
N ALA A 210 -15.22 13.79 1.73
CA ALA A 210 -15.25 14.93 0.81
C ALA A 210 -13.82 15.45 0.60
N SER A 211 -13.08 14.83 -0.32
CA SER A 211 -11.68 15.19 -0.62
C SER A 211 -11.29 14.64 -1.99
N ASP A 212 -10.46 15.37 -2.73
CA ASP A 212 -9.91 14.90 -4.01
C ASP A 212 -9.07 13.62 -3.84
N TYR A 213 -8.41 13.45 -2.69
CA TYR A 213 -7.69 12.23 -2.33
C TYR A 213 -8.61 11.06 -1.97
N GLY A 214 -9.91 11.29 -1.89
CA GLY A 214 -10.92 10.30 -1.52
C GLY A 214 -11.40 9.44 -2.67
N HIS A 215 -11.21 9.86 -3.93
CA HIS A 215 -11.83 9.23 -5.10
C HIS A 215 -10.83 8.38 -5.88
N TRP A 216 -11.18 7.10 -6.04
CA TRP A 216 -10.33 6.13 -6.71
C TRP A 216 -11.16 5.17 -7.55
N ASP A 217 -10.55 4.66 -8.61
CA ASP A 217 -11.10 3.56 -9.39
C ASP A 217 -10.12 2.37 -9.35
N LEU A 218 -10.64 1.14 -9.34
CA LEU A 218 -9.83 -0.06 -9.59
C LEU A 218 -9.88 -0.43 -11.07
N VAL A 219 -8.69 -0.68 -11.62
CA VAL A 219 -8.48 -1.08 -13.03
C VAL A 219 -7.61 -2.33 -13.13
N MET A 220 -7.61 -2.93 -14.32
CA MET A 220 -6.66 -3.97 -14.69
C MET A 220 -5.51 -3.34 -15.49
N MET A 221 -4.27 -3.78 -15.24
CA MET A 221 -3.11 -3.39 -16.03
C MET A 221 -2.70 -4.50 -17.00
N PHE A 222 -2.26 -4.11 -18.19
CA PHE A 222 -1.79 -4.97 -19.25
C PHE A 222 -0.44 -4.46 -19.77
N GLY A 223 0.41 -5.38 -20.21
CA GLY A 223 1.60 -5.01 -21.00
C GLY A 223 1.20 -4.60 -22.42
N GLN A 224 2.01 -3.79 -23.10
CA GLN A 224 1.75 -3.33 -24.48
C GLN A 224 1.45 -4.48 -25.47
N ARG A 225 2.11 -5.64 -25.32
CA ARG A 225 1.86 -6.83 -26.15
C ARG A 225 0.41 -7.35 -26.07
N ASN A 226 -0.29 -7.06 -24.98
CA ASN A 226 -1.64 -7.51 -24.70
C ASN A 226 -2.69 -6.45 -25.06
N ALA A 227 -2.38 -5.49 -25.95
CA ALA A 227 -3.31 -4.45 -26.37
C ALA A 227 -4.63 -4.98 -26.95
N ALA A 228 -4.56 -6.06 -27.73
CA ALA A 228 -5.75 -6.72 -28.29
C ALA A 228 -6.61 -7.37 -27.20
N LEU A 229 -5.97 -8.04 -26.23
CA LEU A 229 -6.66 -8.62 -25.07
C LEU A 229 -7.33 -7.51 -24.24
N ARG A 230 -6.62 -6.42 -23.95
CA ARG A 230 -7.16 -5.27 -23.22
C ARG A 230 -8.42 -4.71 -23.90
N LYS A 231 -8.42 -4.53 -25.23
CA LYS A 231 -9.60 -4.06 -25.97
C LYS A 231 -10.80 -5.00 -25.83
N ARG A 232 -10.59 -6.32 -25.90
CA ARG A 232 -11.65 -7.32 -25.70
C ARG A 232 -12.17 -7.31 -24.26
N PHE A 233 -11.26 -7.16 -23.30
CA PHE A 233 -11.58 -7.04 -21.88
C PHE A 233 -12.44 -5.81 -21.59
N ASP A 234 -12.09 -4.65 -22.16
CA ASP A 234 -12.86 -3.40 -22.04
C ASP A 234 -14.26 -3.54 -22.63
N ALA A 235 -14.38 -4.14 -23.82
CA ALA A 235 -15.69 -4.36 -24.45
C ALA A 235 -16.59 -5.25 -23.59
N GLU A 236 -16.03 -6.30 -22.97
CA GLU A 236 -16.80 -7.16 -22.07
C GLU A 236 -17.17 -6.44 -20.75
N LEU A 237 -16.26 -5.65 -20.18
CA LEU A 237 -16.61 -4.82 -19.02
C LEU A 237 -17.76 -3.86 -19.31
N GLU A 238 -17.80 -3.26 -20.52
CA GLU A 238 -18.91 -2.42 -20.95
C GLU A 238 -20.23 -3.20 -21.05
N GLN A 239 -20.21 -4.42 -21.60
CA GLN A 239 -21.38 -5.30 -21.66
C GLN A 239 -21.86 -5.71 -20.25
N MET A 240 -20.93 -6.09 -19.38
CA MET A 240 -21.26 -6.42 -17.98
C MET A 240 -21.82 -5.22 -17.21
N ALA A 241 -21.33 -4.00 -17.50
CA ALA A 241 -21.90 -2.77 -16.95
C ALA A 241 -23.33 -2.52 -17.47
N ALA A 242 -23.54 -2.64 -18.78
CA ALA A 242 -24.85 -2.42 -19.42
C ALA A 242 -25.93 -3.40 -18.93
N THR A 243 -25.56 -4.66 -18.66
CA THR A 243 -26.46 -5.71 -18.17
C THR A 243 -26.62 -5.73 -16.64
N GLY A 244 -25.90 -4.85 -15.92
CA GLY A 244 -25.86 -4.80 -14.46
C GLY A 244 -25.13 -5.99 -13.81
N ALA A 245 -24.50 -6.87 -14.58
CA ALA A 245 -23.69 -7.97 -14.05
C ALA A 245 -22.50 -7.44 -13.24
N LEU A 246 -21.84 -6.39 -13.72
CA LEU A 246 -20.74 -5.75 -13.00
C LEU A 246 -21.22 -5.09 -11.69
N ALA A 247 -22.39 -4.47 -11.70
CA ALA A 247 -22.98 -3.88 -10.48
C ALA A 247 -23.24 -4.96 -9.42
N ARG A 248 -23.81 -6.11 -9.81
CA ARG A 248 -24.04 -7.24 -8.88
C ARG A 248 -22.75 -7.79 -8.29
N LEU A 249 -21.68 -7.90 -9.08
CA LEU A 249 -20.37 -8.36 -8.59
C LEU A 249 -19.71 -7.36 -7.63
N THR A 250 -19.95 -6.07 -7.82
CA THR A 250 -19.24 -5.00 -7.10
C THR A 250 -20.06 -4.37 -5.98
N GLU A 251 -21.32 -4.75 -5.80
CA GLU A 251 -22.28 -4.06 -4.92
C GLU A 251 -21.74 -3.83 -3.50
N THR A 252 -21.20 -4.86 -2.85
CA THR A 252 -20.66 -4.77 -1.49
C THR A 252 -19.37 -3.95 -1.39
N TRP A 253 -18.70 -3.72 -2.51
CA TRP A 253 -17.41 -3.04 -2.61
C TRP A 253 -17.52 -1.56 -2.98
N ARG A 254 -18.75 -1.07 -3.20
CA ARG A 254 -19.05 0.34 -3.47
C ARG A 254 -19.33 1.08 -2.17
N ILE A 255 -18.76 2.27 -2.04
CA ILE A 255 -19.14 3.18 -0.94
C ILE A 255 -20.54 3.69 -1.26
N ALA A 256 -21.49 3.50 -0.33
CA ALA A 256 -22.83 4.03 -0.49
C ALA A 256 -22.77 5.54 -0.76
N ALA A 257 -23.45 5.99 -1.83
CA ALA A 257 -23.61 7.39 -2.10
C ALA A 257 -24.45 8.00 -0.98
N GLY A 258 -23.80 8.53 0.05
CA GLY A 258 -24.48 9.42 0.97
C GLY A 258 -25.02 10.61 0.19
N ASN A 259 -26.11 11.21 0.65
CA ASN A 259 -26.59 12.51 0.18
C ASN A 259 -25.54 13.60 0.50
N ALA A 260 -24.38 13.54 -0.15
CA ALA A 260 -23.44 14.63 -0.21
C ALA A 260 -24.14 15.69 -1.06
N LYS A 261 -24.71 16.70 -0.38
CA LYS A 261 -25.07 17.94 -1.06
C LYS A 261 -23.81 18.39 -1.77
N THR A 262 -23.84 18.33 -3.10
CA THR A 262 -22.90 19.01 -3.97
C THR A 262 -22.81 20.45 -3.48
N SER A 263 -21.73 20.80 -2.78
CA SER A 263 -21.40 22.20 -2.57
C SER A 263 -21.14 22.77 -3.94
N THR A 264 -22.08 23.56 -4.42
CA THR A 264 -21.98 24.31 -5.66
C THR A 264 -20.67 25.10 -5.68
N ALA A 265 -20.12 25.24 -6.88
CA ALA A 265 -18.82 25.81 -7.22
C ALA A 265 -18.64 27.31 -6.88
N SER A 266 -18.99 27.76 -5.67
CA SER A 266 -18.86 29.16 -5.24
C SER A 266 -17.65 29.45 -4.36
N ASP A 267 -16.98 28.44 -3.78
CA ASP A 267 -15.86 28.68 -2.85
C ASP A 267 -14.48 28.62 -3.54
N ALA A 268 -14.44 28.45 -4.86
CA ALA A 268 -13.24 28.37 -5.68
C ALA A 268 -12.67 29.76 -6.09
N ARG A 269 -12.66 30.75 -5.17
CA ARG A 269 -12.07 32.07 -5.45
C ARG A 269 -10.98 32.54 -4.49
N ASP A 270 -10.61 31.77 -3.45
CA ASP A 270 -9.56 32.18 -2.50
C ASP A 270 -8.31 31.28 -2.46
N ALA A 271 -8.10 30.44 -3.48
CA ALA A 271 -6.82 29.74 -3.66
C ALA A 271 -6.02 30.42 -4.78
N GLY A 272 -5.17 31.38 -4.40
CA GLY A 272 -4.17 31.97 -5.29
C GLY A 272 -3.17 30.92 -5.80
N PRO A 273 -2.50 31.18 -6.94
CA PRO A 273 -1.55 30.25 -7.52
C PRO A 273 -0.22 30.27 -6.74
N ASP A 274 0.58 29.24 -6.95
CA ASP A 274 1.98 29.07 -6.54
C ASP A 274 2.25 28.46 -5.15
N ARG A 275 2.30 27.11 -5.12
CA ARG A 275 3.59 26.40 -5.05
C ARG A 275 3.39 24.90 -5.30
N VAL A 276 3.81 24.51 -6.49
CA VAL A 276 4.10 23.13 -6.89
C VAL A 276 5.18 22.58 -5.93
N ILE A 277 4.81 21.67 -5.03
CA ILE A 277 5.73 20.68 -4.49
C ILE A 277 5.26 19.34 -5.05
N ALA A 278 5.56 19.14 -6.32
CA ALA A 278 5.57 17.85 -6.96
C ALA A 278 6.89 17.78 -7.72
N SER A 279 7.61 16.69 -7.50
CA SER A 279 8.82 16.29 -8.23
C SER A 279 10.07 17.09 -7.87
N HIS A 280 10.87 16.58 -6.92
CA HIS A 280 12.34 16.51 -6.95
C HIS A 280 12.85 15.96 -5.62
N ALA A 281 12.68 14.65 -5.41
CA ALA A 281 13.54 13.89 -4.52
C ALA A 281 13.98 12.64 -5.31
N PHE A 282 15.29 12.46 -5.43
CA PHE A 282 16.01 11.39 -6.15
C PHE A 282 16.08 11.50 -7.67
N ALA A 283 17.09 12.25 -8.16
CA ALA A 283 18.09 11.79 -9.14
C ALA A 283 18.88 13.00 -9.71
N ALA A 284 20.12 13.20 -9.25
CA ALA A 284 21.26 13.70 -10.02
C ALA A 284 22.45 14.01 -9.11
N LEU A 285 23.14 12.96 -8.65
CA LEU A 285 24.60 13.02 -8.52
C LEU A 285 25.13 12.51 -9.87
N ASP A 286 25.49 13.40 -10.79
CA ASP A 286 26.67 13.25 -11.66
C ASP A 286 26.83 14.47 -12.60
N ARG A 287 28.09 14.84 -12.83
CA ARG A 287 28.65 15.79 -13.82
C ARG A 287 28.32 17.27 -13.67
N SER A 288 29.34 18.03 -13.24
CA SER A 288 30.16 18.79 -14.20
C SER A 288 31.47 19.27 -13.57
N ALA A 289 32.56 18.81 -14.19
CA ALA A 289 33.89 19.37 -14.06
C ALA A 289 33.98 20.74 -14.77
N HIS A 290 35.04 21.48 -14.41
CA HIS A 290 35.60 22.67 -15.05
C HIS A 290 34.97 24.04 -14.70
N PHE A 291 35.58 24.72 -13.73
CA PHE A 291 35.93 26.13 -13.89
C PHE A 291 37.35 26.38 -13.37
N VAL A 292 38.22 26.77 -14.30
CA VAL A 292 39.58 27.26 -14.10
C VAL A 292 39.49 28.73 -13.71
N GLY A 293 40.21 29.17 -12.67
CA GLY A 293 40.13 30.56 -12.21
C GLY A 293 41.11 30.95 -11.11
N ASN A 294 42.41 30.72 -11.36
CA ASN A 294 43.54 31.54 -10.93
C ASN A 294 43.46 32.28 -9.57
N ARG A 295 43.93 31.65 -8.47
CA ARG A 295 44.42 32.36 -7.26
C ARG A 295 45.69 31.69 -6.72
N LYS A 296 46.68 32.53 -6.42
CA LYS A 296 48.04 32.20 -5.97
C LYS A 296 48.03 31.39 -4.64
N PRO A 297 48.96 30.45 -4.41
CA PRO A 297 48.97 29.65 -3.19
C PRO A 297 49.61 30.44 -2.04
N SER A 298 48.84 30.70 -0.99
CA SER A 298 49.38 31.10 0.32
C SER A 298 49.44 29.85 1.19
N LEU A 299 50.65 29.41 1.52
CA LEU A 299 50.90 28.29 2.42
C LEU A 299 50.51 28.68 3.85
N LEU A 300 49.36 28.19 4.33
CA LEU A 300 48.99 28.28 5.74
C LEU A 300 49.51 27.03 6.46
N ARG A 301 50.53 27.22 7.31
CA ARG A 301 51.02 26.21 8.25
C ARG A 301 49.95 25.99 9.33
N VAL A 302 49.26 24.85 9.30
CA VAL A 302 48.48 24.36 10.45
C VAL A 302 49.43 23.56 11.33
N ALA A 303 49.72 24.10 12.51
CA ALA A 303 50.40 23.34 13.56
C ALA A 303 49.48 22.19 13.99
N ALA A 304 50.02 20.97 13.97
CA ALA A 304 49.35 19.80 14.50
C ALA A 304 49.26 19.93 16.02
N ALA A 305 48.13 20.44 16.51
CA ALA A 305 47.66 20.12 17.86
C ALA A 305 46.85 18.84 17.75
N ALA A 306 47.52 17.70 17.96
CA ALA A 306 46.86 16.44 18.26
C ALA A 306 46.20 16.58 19.64
N GLY A 307 45.00 17.15 19.66
CA GLY A 307 44.05 16.97 20.76
C GLY A 307 43.30 15.67 20.50
N GLN A 308 43.60 14.64 21.27
CA GLN A 308 42.76 13.45 21.37
C GLN A 308 41.34 13.93 21.72
N ALA A 309 40.41 13.79 20.79
CA ALA A 309 39.00 13.95 21.07
C ALA A 309 38.63 12.88 22.09
N ASP A 310 38.24 13.34 23.27
CA ASP A 310 37.72 12.52 24.34
C ASP A 310 36.56 11.68 23.78
N ILE A 311 36.66 10.35 23.83
CA ILE A 311 35.59 9.41 23.43
C ILE A 311 34.44 9.44 24.48
N MET A 312 34.44 10.43 25.37
CA MET A 312 33.33 10.77 26.23
C MET A 312 32.28 11.55 25.42
N GLY A 313 31.47 10.79 24.68
CA GLY A 313 30.23 11.29 24.13
C GLY A 313 29.29 11.87 25.20
N PRO A 314 28.13 12.39 24.81
CA PRO A 314 27.17 13.03 25.72
C PRO A 314 26.83 12.10 26.91
N SER A 315 27.04 12.58 28.13
CA SER A 315 26.85 11.76 29.34
C SER A 315 25.36 11.50 29.63
N PHE A 316 25.01 10.22 29.80
CA PHE A 316 23.72 9.72 30.26
C PHE A 316 23.93 8.54 31.23
N THR A 317 22.93 8.18 32.03
CA THR A 317 23.04 7.03 32.96
C THR A 317 22.44 5.75 32.38
N GLN A 318 22.91 4.58 32.83
CA GLN A 318 22.32 3.30 32.42
C GLN A 318 20.82 3.21 32.76
N ALA A 319 20.43 3.63 33.97
CA ALA A 319 19.03 3.64 34.40
C ALA A 319 18.16 4.52 33.48
N GLN A 320 18.72 5.65 33.03
CA GLN A 320 18.06 6.53 32.08
C GLN A 320 17.84 5.86 30.72
N ALA A 321 18.84 5.16 30.19
CA ALA A 321 18.71 4.44 28.93
C ALA A 321 17.70 3.28 29.01
N LEU A 322 17.63 2.59 30.15
CA LEU A 322 16.62 1.54 30.39
C LEU A 322 15.20 2.10 30.43
N HIS A 323 14.97 3.21 31.15
CA HIS A 323 13.66 3.88 31.11
C HIS A 323 13.33 4.38 29.69
N GLY A 324 14.33 4.92 28.97
CA GLY A 324 14.21 5.33 27.59
C GLY A 324 13.79 4.22 26.64
N HIS A 325 14.27 3.00 26.85
CA HIS A 325 13.83 1.82 26.11
C HIS A 325 12.33 1.56 26.29
N ASP A 326 11.82 1.65 27.51
CA ASP A 326 10.40 1.38 27.79
C ASP A 326 9.50 2.46 27.17
N VAL A 327 9.91 3.72 27.26
CA VAL A 327 9.24 4.84 26.57
C VAL A 327 9.27 4.63 25.05
N TYR A 328 10.42 4.22 24.50
CA TYR A 328 10.58 3.93 23.07
C TYR A 328 9.65 2.79 22.63
N ALA A 329 9.62 1.68 23.36
CA ALA A 329 8.78 0.53 23.06
C ALA A 329 7.29 0.91 23.03
N ALA A 330 6.85 1.77 23.96
CA ALA A 330 5.46 2.20 24.04
C ALA A 330 5.05 3.23 22.97
N ASN A 331 5.98 4.06 22.47
CA ASN A 331 5.62 5.25 21.68
C ASN A 331 6.24 5.31 20.28
N CYS A 332 7.37 4.67 20.05
CA CYS A 332 8.20 4.87 18.86
C CYS A 332 8.36 3.58 18.05
N ALA A 333 8.40 2.42 18.72
CA ALA A 333 8.66 1.13 18.10
C ALA A 333 7.65 0.73 17.01
N LYS A 334 6.41 1.23 17.07
CA LYS A 334 5.39 0.98 16.02
C LYS A 334 5.87 1.44 14.63
N CYS A 335 6.59 2.57 14.57
CA CYS A 335 7.08 3.15 13.31
C CYS A 335 8.57 2.86 13.07
N HIS A 336 9.38 2.79 14.13
CA HIS A 336 10.84 2.65 14.01
C HIS A 336 11.36 1.22 14.28
N GLY A 337 10.46 0.27 14.53
CA GLY A 337 10.76 -1.13 14.79
C GLY A 337 11.19 -1.40 16.24
N ALA A 338 10.86 -2.58 16.77
CA ALA A 338 11.19 -2.95 18.16
C ALA A 338 12.70 -2.95 18.44
N GLN A 339 13.53 -3.21 17.43
CA GLN A 339 14.98 -3.25 17.53
C GLN A 339 15.65 -2.01 16.93
N LEU A 340 14.91 -0.93 16.63
CA LEU A 340 15.41 0.27 15.93
C LEU A 340 15.74 0.04 14.45
N GLN A 341 15.33 -1.09 13.88
CA GLN A 341 15.68 -1.50 12.52
C GLN A 341 14.93 -0.73 11.43
N GLY A 342 13.99 0.14 11.81
CA GLY A 342 13.10 0.82 10.88
C GLY A 342 11.90 -0.03 10.48
N ASN A 343 10.90 0.65 9.96
CA ASN A 343 9.69 0.15 9.31
C ASN A 343 9.22 1.35 8.45
N VAL A 344 7.94 1.75 8.54
CA VAL A 344 7.45 3.02 7.95
C VAL A 344 8.19 4.29 8.41
N GLY A 345 8.92 4.23 9.54
CA GLY A 345 9.88 5.24 9.98
C GLY A 345 11.32 4.72 9.82
N PRO A 346 12.30 5.62 9.63
CA PRO A 346 13.68 5.22 9.39
C PRO A 346 14.26 4.41 10.55
N ALA A 347 15.26 3.57 10.24
CA ALA A 347 16.06 2.92 11.25
C ALA A 347 16.76 3.96 12.14
N LEU A 348 16.78 3.70 13.44
CA LEU A 348 17.35 4.58 14.47
C LEU A 348 18.61 3.98 15.10
N GLN A 349 19.26 3.06 14.37
CA GLN A 349 20.55 2.51 14.72
C GLN A 349 21.46 2.42 13.50
N GLY A 350 22.77 2.30 13.72
CA GLY A 350 23.73 2.11 12.65
C GLY A 350 23.87 3.35 11.77
N PRO A 351 24.32 3.19 10.51
CA PRO A 351 24.52 4.30 9.57
C PRO A 351 23.27 5.15 9.31
N ALA A 352 22.06 4.59 9.51
CA ALA A 352 20.80 5.33 9.35
C ALA A 352 20.53 6.31 10.50
N PHE A 353 21.06 6.03 11.71
CA PHE A 353 21.01 6.96 12.84
C PHE A 353 22.00 8.11 12.64
N ALA A 354 23.26 7.75 12.36
CA ALA A 354 24.33 8.69 12.05
C ALA A 354 25.47 7.95 11.34
N PRO A 355 26.23 8.60 10.44
CA PRO A 355 27.42 7.99 9.86
C PRO A 355 28.46 7.68 10.95
N ALA A 356 29.30 6.68 10.72
CA ALA A 356 30.32 6.27 11.69
C ALA A 356 31.41 7.34 11.91
N THR A 357 31.64 8.22 10.93
CA THR A 357 32.55 9.37 11.02
C THR A 357 32.01 10.53 10.17
N GLY A 358 32.40 11.76 10.52
CA GLY A 358 32.13 12.93 9.68
C GLY A 358 30.66 13.38 9.66
N SER A 359 29.91 13.04 10.72
CA SER A 359 28.52 13.47 10.87
C SER A 359 28.40 14.98 11.02
N SER A 360 27.32 15.55 10.49
CA SER A 360 26.89 16.93 10.76
C SER A 360 25.70 17.00 11.73
N LEU A 361 25.21 15.85 12.21
CA LEU A 361 24.05 15.77 13.10
C LEU A 361 24.49 16.03 14.53
N THR A 362 23.98 17.09 15.15
CA THR A 362 24.22 17.35 16.57
C THR A 362 23.17 16.67 17.44
N LEU A 363 23.54 16.33 18.68
CA LEU A 363 22.58 15.82 19.66
C LEU A 363 21.43 16.80 19.88
N SER A 364 21.72 18.10 19.99
CA SER A 364 20.67 19.13 20.12
C SER A 364 19.73 19.16 18.93
N GLY A 365 20.23 19.01 17.71
CA GLY A 365 19.42 18.98 16.50
C GLY A 365 18.44 17.81 16.49
N ILE A 366 18.93 16.58 16.73
CA ILE A 366 18.06 15.39 16.76
C ILE A 366 17.12 15.43 17.97
N PHE A 367 17.59 15.84 19.14
CA PHE A 367 16.74 15.97 20.33
C PHE A 367 15.59 16.96 20.09
N ASN A 368 15.89 18.12 19.51
CA ASN A 368 14.88 19.13 19.18
C ASN A 368 13.88 18.59 18.13
N TYR A 369 14.37 17.85 17.14
CA TYR A 369 13.51 17.19 16.16
C TYR A 369 12.56 16.18 16.83
N MET A 370 13.09 15.30 17.69
CA MET A 370 12.30 14.33 18.45
C MET A 370 11.20 15.02 19.27
N GLN A 371 11.57 16.04 20.04
CA GLN A 371 10.60 16.73 20.90
C GLN A 371 9.54 17.50 20.11
N SER A 372 9.88 18.03 18.94
CA SER A 372 8.97 18.91 18.17
C SER A 372 8.14 18.19 17.13
N ASN A 373 8.57 17.00 16.67
CA ASN A 373 7.95 16.30 15.54
C ASN A 373 7.52 14.87 15.87
N MET A 374 8.01 14.29 16.97
CA MET A 374 7.70 12.90 17.32
C MET A 374 6.84 12.79 18.58
N PRO A 375 5.99 11.75 18.67
CA PRO A 375 5.57 10.87 17.57
C PRO A 375 4.77 11.63 16.49
N ALA A 376 4.84 11.17 15.24
CA ALA A 376 4.29 11.89 14.09
C ALA A 376 2.78 12.18 14.16
N ASP A 377 2.02 11.37 14.90
CA ASP A 377 0.57 11.56 15.10
C ASP A 377 0.25 12.60 16.18
N GLN A 378 1.15 12.80 17.14
CA GLN A 378 1.00 13.67 18.29
C GLN A 378 2.36 14.28 18.68
N PRO A 379 2.89 15.22 17.87
CA PRO A 379 4.19 15.82 18.12
C PRO A 379 4.26 16.48 19.51
N GLY A 380 5.34 16.20 20.24
CA GLY A 380 5.58 16.79 21.55
C GLY A 380 4.72 16.26 22.70
N LYS A 381 4.00 15.14 22.51
CA LYS A 381 3.12 14.60 23.57
C LYS A 381 3.84 14.10 24.82
N LEU A 382 5.12 13.74 24.71
CA LEU A 382 5.88 13.18 25.84
C LEU A 382 6.48 14.29 26.69
N LYS A 383 6.81 13.98 27.95
CA LYS A 383 7.53 14.95 28.79
C LYS A 383 8.92 15.16 28.23
N ALA A 384 9.46 16.37 28.38
CA ALA A 384 10.81 16.71 27.91
C ALA A 384 11.89 15.74 28.42
N GLN A 385 11.73 15.26 29.66
CA GLN A 385 12.66 14.28 30.23
C GLN A 385 12.49 12.88 29.64
N ASP A 386 11.28 12.46 29.26
CA ASP A 386 11.06 11.17 28.60
C ASP A 386 11.77 11.16 27.22
N TYR A 387 11.76 12.28 26.49
CA TYR A 387 12.57 12.41 25.27
C TYR A 387 14.07 12.30 25.54
N ALA A 388 14.56 12.84 26.66
CA ALA A 388 15.98 12.79 26.99
C ALA A 388 16.39 11.36 27.38
N ASP A 389 15.48 10.62 28.01
CA ASP A 389 15.66 9.21 28.32
C ASP A 389 15.65 8.37 27.04
N VAL A 390 14.74 8.63 26.09
CA VAL A 390 14.76 7.99 24.75
C VAL A 390 16.06 8.33 24.02
N MET A 391 16.55 9.57 24.07
CA MET A 391 17.84 9.94 23.46
C MET A 391 18.99 9.13 24.09
N ALA A 392 19.02 8.96 25.41
CA ALA A 392 20.01 8.12 26.09
C ALA A 392 19.93 6.65 25.62
N PHE A 393 18.73 6.12 25.43
CA PHE A 393 18.55 4.78 24.85
C PHE A 393 19.12 4.68 23.43
N LEU A 394 18.83 5.66 22.56
CA LEU A 394 19.38 5.69 21.19
C LEU A 394 20.90 5.78 21.18
N LEU A 395 21.49 6.62 22.03
CA LEU A 395 22.94 6.72 22.19
C LEU A 395 23.54 5.37 22.61
N MET A 396 22.99 4.74 23.65
CA MET A 396 23.44 3.42 24.11
C MET A 396 23.38 2.37 23.00
N ARG A 397 22.29 2.36 22.23
CA ARG A 397 22.11 1.43 21.09
C ARG A 397 23.02 1.69 19.90
N ASN A 398 23.60 2.89 19.83
CA ASN A 398 24.57 3.29 18.81
C ASN A 398 26.02 3.28 19.33
N GLY A 399 26.29 2.60 20.45
CA GLY A 399 27.64 2.29 20.92
C GLY A 399 28.24 3.32 21.89
N TYR A 400 27.48 4.32 22.32
CA TYR A 400 27.91 5.25 23.36
C TYR A 400 27.88 4.58 24.74
N GLN A 401 28.92 4.82 25.55
CA GLN A 401 29.01 4.31 26.91
C GLN A 401 28.21 5.17 27.88
N SER A 402 27.53 4.53 28.82
CA SER A 402 26.85 5.25 29.91
C SER A 402 27.88 5.81 30.91
N GLY A 403 27.55 6.97 31.48
CA GLY A 403 28.31 7.61 32.54
C GLY A 403 27.49 7.78 33.82
N THR A 404 28.00 8.61 34.73
CA THR A 404 27.38 8.85 36.04
C THR A 404 26.42 10.05 36.06
N SER A 405 26.43 10.88 35.02
CA SER A 405 25.60 12.07 34.93
C SER A 405 24.37 11.86 34.06
N LYS A 406 23.20 12.33 34.54
CA LYS A 406 21.95 12.28 33.78
C LYS A 406 21.95 13.30 32.63
N LEU A 407 21.50 12.86 31.44
CA LEU A 407 21.17 13.74 30.32
C LEU A 407 19.82 14.41 30.59
N THR A 408 19.82 15.71 30.88
CA THR A 408 18.56 16.46 31.03
C THR A 408 18.16 17.06 29.70
N ALA A 409 16.86 17.35 29.52
CA ALA A 409 16.38 18.03 28.30
C ALA A 409 17.14 19.36 28.03
N ALA A 410 17.42 20.14 29.08
CA ALA A 410 18.18 21.38 28.96
C ALA A 410 19.64 21.16 28.51
N LYS A 411 20.29 20.08 28.96
CA LYS A 411 21.62 19.70 28.48
C LYS A 411 21.57 19.21 27.04
N ALA A 412 20.57 18.41 26.69
CA ALA A 412 20.38 17.89 25.35
C ALA A 412 20.23 19.02 24.32
N LEU A 413 19.36 20.00 24.59
CA LEU A 413 19.12 21.15 23.71
C LEU A 413 20.35 22.06 23.51
N LYS A 414 21.31 22.05 24.44
CA LYS A 414 22.53 22.87 24.36
C LYS A 414 23.73 22.10 23.80
N SER A 415 23.63 20.78 23.67
CA SER A 415 24.74 19.93 23.26
C SER A 415 25.09 20.12 21.78
N GLN A 416 26.34 20.48 21.52
CA GLN A 416 26.93 20.54 20.17
C GLN A 416 27.67 19.25 19.80
N ALA A 417 27.59 18.21 20.65
CA ALA A 417 28.20 16.92 20.35
C ALA A 417 27.61 16.36 19.05
N LEU A 418 28.50 15.98 18.12
CA LEU A 418 28.13 15.29 16.90
C LEU A 418 27.75 13.85 17.22
N LEU A 419 26.67 13.39 16.60
CA LEU A 419 26.22 12.01 16.68
C LEU A 419 26.97 11.19 15.64
N GLU A 420 27.54 10.09 16.06
CA GLU A 420 28.20 9.08 15.24
C GLU A 420 27.65 7.72 15.65
N SER A 421 27.50 6.79 14.70
CA SER A 421 27.13 5.42 15.04
C SER A 421 28.37 4.56 15.17
N HIS A 422 28.60 4.02 16.37
CA HIS A 422 29.66 3.05 16.66
C HIS A 422 29.13 1.62 16.80
N ALA A 423 27.83 1.40 16.56
CA ALA A 423 27.26 0.06 16.48
C ALA A 423 27.87 -0.70 15.29
N ALA A 424 28.34 -1.92 15.54
CA ALA A 424 28.70 -2.83 14.46
C ALA A 424 27.46 -3.11 13.59
N MET A 425 27.64 -3.09 12.27
CA MET A 425 26.59 -3.40 11.28
C MET A 425 26.06 -4.82 11.44
#